data_AF-A0A136KNZ0-F1
#
_entry.id   AF-A0A136KNZ0-F1
#
_cell.length_a   1.000
_cell.length_b   1.000
_cell.length_c   1.000
_cell.angle_alpha   90.00
_cell.angle_beta   90.00
_cell.angle_gamma   90.00
#
_symmetry.space_group_name_H-M   'P 1'
#
loop_
_entity.id
_entity.type
_entity.pdbx_description
1 polymer ?
#
loop_
_entity_poly.entity_id
_entity_poly.type
_entity_poly.pdbx_seq_one_letter_code
_entity_poly.pdbx_strand_id
1 'polypeptide(L)'
;MPSSRSIAFKRSAWRAIGGYPEQYDTCEDLVFAQRLKDRGMQFYLEKNAVVIWQQEKSIIAVAKQLFGYARGDGQALYVRPQTPLLFFRYLVGALLLGAGFYNVIFWQALAVLLVFYILWAIKKNYRYVQHISALFYLPLLQFISDAAVICGMIVGYAARI
;
A
#
# COMPACT_ATOMS: atom_id res chain seq x y z
N MET A 1 -4.68 -8.97 7.77
CA MET A 1 -5.81 -8.66 8.67
C MET A 1 -7.07 -8.60 7.84
N PRO A 2 -8.23 -9.00 8.38
CA PRO A 2 -9.50 -8.90 7.64
C PRO A 2 -9.83 -7.43 7.38
N SER A 3 -10.36 -7.13 6.21
CA SER A 3 -10.99 -5.84 5.93
C SER A 3 -12.46 -5.91 6.33
N SER A 4 -13.06 -4.79 6.75
CA SER A 4 -14.47 -4.73 7.16
C SER A 4 -15.48 -5.01 6.04
N ARG A 5 -15.03 -5.22 4.80
CA ARG A 5 -15.89 -5.46 3.61
C ARG A 5 -16.64 -6.79 3.63
N SER A 6 -16.14 -7.80 4.35
CA SER A 6 -16.80 -9.11 4.53
C SER A 6 -16.29 -9.71 5.84
N ILE A 7 -16.93 -9.36 6.96
CA ILE A 7 -16.55 -9.82 8.29
C ILE A 7 -17.79 -10.08 9.15
N ALA A 8 -17.72 -11.12 9.98
CA ALA A 8 -18.67 -11.37 11.06
C ALA A 8 -17.90 -11.55 12.37
N PHE A 9 -18.43 -11.01 13.46
CA PHE A 9 -17.86 -11.14 14.80
C PHE A 9 -18.96 -11.16 15.85
N LYS A 10 -18.68 -11.78 17.01
CA LYS A 10 -19.59 -11.76 18.15
C LYS A 10 -19.68 -10.34 18.70
N ARG A 11 -20.90 -9.90 19.07
CA ARG A 11 -21.11 -8.60 19.73
C ARG A 11 -20.27 -8.45 21.01
N SER A 12 -20.03 -9.54 21.74
CA SER A 12 -19.16 -9.55 22.91
C SER A 12 -17.70 -9.20 22.57
N ALA A 13 -17.17 -9.69 21.46
CA ALA A 13 -15.82 -9.35 21.00
C ALA A 13 -15.69 -7.87 20.64
N TRP A 14 -16.69 -7.32 19.93
CA TRP A 14 -16.75 -5.89 19.61
C TRP A 14 -16.77 -5.02 20.87
N ARG A 15 -17.61 -5.36 21.85
CA ARG A 15 -17.67 -4.65 23.13
C ARG A 15 -16.36 -4.74 23.91
N ALA A 16 -15.69 -5.90 23.89
CA ALA A 16 -14.46 -6.14 24.63
C ALA A 16 -13.28 -5.24 24.19
N ILE A 17 -13.30 -4.76 22.95
CA ILE A 17 -12.26 -3.86 22.40
C ILE A 17 -12.73 -2.40 22.23
N GLY A 18 -13.94 -2.07 22.70
CA GLY A 18 -14.50 -0.71 22.61
C GLY A 18 -15.00 -0.31 21.22
N GLY A 19 -15.27 -1.28 20.34
CA GLY A 19 -15.77 -1.03 18.99
C GLY A 19 -14.75 -0.49 17.99
N TYR A 20 -15.24 0.04 16.87
CA TYR A 20 -14.38 0.64 15.84
C TYR A 20 -13.85 2.00 16.33
N PRO A 21 -12.57 2.30 16.08
CA PRO A 21 -11.99 3.59 16.46
C PRO A 21 -12.44 4.69 15.49
N GLU A 22 -13.33 5.56 15.97
CA GLU A 22 -13.93 6.64 15.17
C GLU A 22 -12.94 7.75 14.80
N GLN A 23 -11.76 7.79 15.42
CA GLN A 23 -10.73 8.79 15.10
C GLN A 23 -9.98 8.56 13.78
N TYR A 24 -10.19 7.42 13.11
CA TYR A 24 -9.54 7.09 11.85
C TYR A 24 -10.55 7.11 10.70
N ASP A 25 -10.31 7.97 9.71
CA ASP A 25 -11.13 8.02 8.47
C ASP A 25 -10.84 6.84 7.53
N THR A 26 -9.62 6.33 7.60
CA THR A 26 -9.11 5.21 6.82
C THR A 26 -8.18 4.43 7.74
N CYS A 27 -8.36 3.12 7.90
CA CYS A 27 -7.59 2.19 8.78
C CYS A 27 -8.27 1.86 10.12
N GLU A 28 -9.51 2.30 10.33
CA GLU A 28 -10.35 1.89 11.45
C GLU A 28 -10.54 0.37 11.50
N ASP A 29 -10.67 -0.28 10.34
CA ASP A 29 -10.83 -1.73 10.21
C ASP A 29 -9.58 -2.51 10.65
N LEU A 30 -8.41 -2.02 10.25
CA LEU A 30 -7.12 -2.58 10.62
C LEU A 30 -6.87 -2.44 12.12
N VAL A 31 -7.09 -1.25 12.69
CA VAL A 31 -6.91 -1.01 14.12
C VAL A 31 -7.89 -1.85 14.94
N PHE A 32 -9.13 -1.98 14.50
CA PHE A 32 -10.11 -2.88 15.10
C PHE A 32 -9.62 -4.34 15.09
N ALA A 33 -9.16 -4.84 13.94
CA ALA A 33 -8.64 -6.20 13.80
C ALA A 33 -7.37 -6.44 14.64
N GLN A 34 -6.47 -5.45 14.73
CA GLN A 34 -5.28 -5.52 15.58
C GLN A 34 -5.68 -5.62 17.05
N ARG A 35 -6.62 -4.78 17.53
CA ARG A 35 -7.11 -4.86 18.93
C ARG A 35 -7.74 -6.20 19.26
N LEU A 36 -8.50 -6.80 18.33
CA LEU A 36 -9.04 -8.16 18.50
C LEU A 36 -7.91 -9.19 18.64
N LYS A 37 -6.90 -9.11 17.78
CA LYS A 37 -5.73 -10.00 17.80
C LYS A 37 -4.93 -9.86 19.11
N ASP A 38 -4.71 -8.63 19.56
CA ASP A 38 -3.97 -8.34 20.81
C ASP A 38 -4.71 -8.85 22.05
N ARG A 39 -6.05 -8.96 21.98
CA ARG A 39 -6.89 -9.61 22.99
C ARG A 39 -6.96 -11.14 22.88
N GLY A 40 -6.18 -11.75 21.98
CA GLY A 40 -6.12 -13.21 21.81
C GLY A 40 -7.37 -13.81 21.14
N MET A 41 -8.18 -13.00 20.47
CA MET A 41 -9.36 -13.50 19.76
C MET A 41 -8.95 -14.38 18.58
N GLN A 42 -9.70 -15.46 18.37
CA GLN A 42 -9.46 -16.40 17.28
C GLN A 42 -10.11 -15.90 15.98
N PHE A 43 -9.40 -16.04 14.87
CA PHE A 43 -9.85 -15.64 13.54
C PHE A 43 -10.04 -16.88 12.67
N TYR A 44 -11.18 -16.96 11.98
CA TYR A 44 -11.46 -17.99 10.98
C TYR A 44 -11.67 -17.32 9.63
N LEU A 45 -11.01 -17.86 8.59
CA LEU A 45 -11.15 -17.39 7.21
C LEU A 45 -12.12 -18.31 6.46
N GLU A 46 -13.31 -17.81 6.15
CA GLU A 46 -14.26 -18.50 5.27
C GLU A 46 -13.95 -18.15 3.80
N LYS A 47 -13.33 -19.08 3.07
CA LYS A 47 -12.87 -18.85 1.69
C LYS A 47 -14.01 -18.59 0.71
N ASN A 48 -15.23 -19.04 1.02
CA ASN A 48 -16.40 -18.86 0.17
C ASN A 48 -17.15 -17.55 0.45
N ALA A 49 -16.80 -16.81 1.51
CA ALA A 49 -17.41 -15.53 1.87
C ALA A 49 -16.84 -14.38 1.02
N VAL A 50 -17.08 -14.45 -0.29
CA VAL A 50 -16.54 -13.50 -1.27
C VAL A 50 -17.41 -12.25 -1.36
N VAL A 51 -16.78 -11.08 -1.33
CA VAL A 51 -17.40 -9.78 -1.64
C VAL A 51 -16.76 -9.21 -2.90
N ILE A 52 -17.59 -8.75 -3.84
CA ILE A 52 -17.11 -8.07 -5.04
C ILE A 52 -16.82 -6.62 -4.66
N TRP A 53 -15.58 -6.21 -4.88
CA TRP A 53 -15.15 -4.84 -4.66
C TRP A 53 -14.63 -4.26 -5.97
N GLN A 54 -15.24 -3.15 -6.39
CA GLN A 54 -14.85 -2.47 -7.62
C GLN A 54 -13.75 -1.46 -7.32
N GLN A 55 -12.68 -1.54 -8.12
CA GLN A 55 -11.61 -0.56 -8.06
C GLN A 55 -12.00 0.71 -8.82
N GLU A 56 -11.43 1.83 -8.41
CA GLU A 56 -11.60 3.10 -9.11
C GLU A 56 -11.14 3.03 -10.57
N LYS A 57 -11.91 3.67 -11.46
CA LYS A 57 -11.68 3.64 -12.92
C LYS A 57 -10.71 4.72 -13.41
N SER A 58 -10.46 5.74 -12.60
CA SER A 58 -9.58 6.86 -12.93
C SER A 58 -8.26 6.74 -12.17
N ILE A 59 -7.16 7.01 -12.87
CA ILE A 59 -5.80 7.04 -12.28
C ILE A 59 -5.73 8.01 -11.10
N ILE A 60 -6.39 9.17 -11.20
CA ILE A 60 -6.41 10.17 -10.12
C ILE A 60 -7.21 9.66 -8.92
N ALA A 61 -8.34 8.98 -9.16
CA ALA A 61 -9.15 8.41 -8.10
C ALA A 61 -8.40 7.28 -7.37
N VAL A 62 -7.74 6.40 -8.13
CA VAL A 62 -6.84 5.36 -7.59
C VAL A 62 -5.72 5.98 -6.75
N ALA A 63 -5.07 7.03 -7.23
CA ALA A 63 -4.01 7.71 -6.50
C ALA A 63 -4.50 8.29 -5.17
N LYS A 64 -5.65 8.99 -5.18
CA LYS A 64 -6.28 9.55 -3.97
C LYS A 64 -6.64 8.46 -2.97
N GLN A 65 -7.20 7.35 -3.46
CA GLN A 65 -7.58 6.21 -2.63
C GLN A 65 -6.38 5.53 -1.98
N LEU A 66 -5.31 5.26 -2.75
CA LEU A 66 -4.07 4.68 -2.23
C LEU A 66 -3.38 5.62 -1.24
N PHE A 67 -3.39 6.92 -1.52
CA PHE A 67 -2.89 7.94 -0.61
C PHE A 67 -3.68 7.93 0.71
N GLY A 68 -5.02 7.87 0.65
CA GLY A 68 -5.87 7.77 1.83
C GLY A 68 -5.53 6.56 2.67
N TYR A 69 -5.44 5.37 2.07
CA TYR A 69 -5.06 4.14 2.78
C TYR A 69 -3.68 4.24 3.42
N ALA A 70 -2.69 4.76 2.71
CA ALA A 70 -1.33 4.92 3.23
C ALA A 70 -1.24 6.00 4.33
N ARG A 71 -2.05 7.05 4.24
CA ARG A 71 -2.20 8.06 5.30
C ARG A 71 -2.76 7.43 6.57
N GLY A 72 -3.82 6.63 6.44
CA GLY A 72 -4.37 5.85 7.55
C GLY A 72 -3.35 4.90 8.16
N ASP A 73 -2.62 4.14 7.33
CA ASP A 73 -1.54 3.25 7.77
C ASP A 73 -0.45 4.03 8.55
N GLY A 74 -0.04 5.21 8.06
CA GLY A 74 0.92 6.10 8.72
C GLY A 74 0.41 6.60 10.08
N GLN A 75 -0.84 7.05 10.17
CA GLN A 75 -1.47 7.49 11.43
C GLN A 75 -1.56 6.34 12.44
N ALA A 76 -1.85 5.12 11.98
CA ALA A 76 -1.93 3.94 12.83
C ALA A 76 -0.55 3.35 13.21
N LEU A 77 0.56 3.91 12.68
CA LEU A 77 1.91 3.33 12.76
C LEU A 77 1.98 1.90 12.22
N TYR A 78 1.12 1.58 11.26
CA TYR A 78 1.07 0.28 10.62
C TYR A 78 1.99 0.25 9.41
N VAL A 79 3.13 -0.43 9.54
CA VAL A 79 4.12 -0.58 8.47
C VAL A 79 3.91 -1.92 7.77
N ARG A 80 3.45 -1.89 6.53
CA ARG A 80 3.36 -3.11 5.71
C ARG A 80 4.76 -3.64 5.39
N PRO A 81 4.95 -4.97 5.24
CA PRO A 81 6.26 -5.55 4.95
C PRO A 81 6.93 -4.99 3.68
N GLN A 82 6.14 -4.54 2.70
CA GLN A 82 6.66 -3.99 1.45
C GLN A 82 7.03 -2.50 1.55
N THR A 83 6.54 -1.79 2.56
CA THR A 83 6.73 -0.34 2.70
C THR A 83 8.20 0.04 2.94
N PRO A 84 8.97 -0.62 3.83
CA PRO A 84 10.39 -0.31 3.97
C PRO A 84 11.19 -0.51 2.66
N LEU A 85 10.89 -1.57 1.91
CA LEU A 85 11.51 -1.82 0.59
C LEU A 85 11.10 -0.77 -0.46
N LEU A 86 9.91 -0.18 -0.32
CA LEU A 86 9.48 0.97 -1.12
C LEU A 86 10.31 2.21 -0.81
N PHE A 87 10.48 2.59 0.45
CA PHE A 87 11.32 3.74 0.79
C PHE A 87 12.79 3.49 0.39
N PHE A 88 13.31 2.29 0.62
CA PHE A 88 14.68 1.92 0.28
C PHE A 88 14.96 2.07 -1.21
N ARG A 89 14.09 1.55 -2.10
CA ARG A 89 14.33 1.63 -3.56
C ARG A 89 14.38 3.08 -4.06
N TYR A 90 13.53 3.95 -3.52
CA TYR A 90 13.50 5.37 -3.90
C TYR A 90 14.67 6.14 -3.30
N LEU A 91 15.11 5.80 -2.09
CA LEU A 91 16.32 6.36 -1.49
C LEU A 91 17.56 6.00 -2.33
N VAL A 92 17.73 4.72 -2.68
CA VAL A 92 18.83 4.29 -3.57
C VAL A 92 18.76 5.00 -4.92
N GLY A 93 17.57 5.11 -5.51
CA GLY A 93 17.36 5.85 -6.76
C GLY A 93 17.79 7.31 -6.66
N ALA A 94 17.39 8.00 -5.58
CA ALA A 94 17.77 9.40 -5.33
C ALA A 94 19.27 9.58 -5.08
N LEU A 95 19.90 8.65 -4.35
CA LEU A 95 21.35 8.67 -4.12
C LEU A 95 22.14 8.46 -5.41
N LEU A 96 21.73 7.50 -6.26
CA LEU A 96 22.35 7.28 -7.57
C LEU A 96 22.16 8.47 -8.50
N LEU A 97 20.99 9.11 -8.47
CA LEU A 97 20.71 10.32 -9.22
C LEU A 97 21.68 11.45 -8.83
N GLY A 98 21.86 11.69 -7.53
CA GLY A 98 22.80 12.68 -7.00
C GLY A 98 24.26 12.33 -7.29
N ALA A 99 24.65 11.06 -7.12
CA ALA A 99 25.99 10.57 -7.41
C ALA A 99 26.34 10.66 -8.90
N GLY A 100 25.34 10.59 -9.77
CA GLY A 100 25.47 10.76 -11.21
C GLY A 100 26.12 12.08 -11.64
N PHE A 101 25.95 13.15 -10.85
CA PHE A 101 26.62 14.43 -11.12
C PHE A 101 28.13 14.39 -10.88
N TYR A 102 28.61 13.42 -10.10
CA TYR A 102 30.04 13.20 -9.87
C TYR A 102 30.63 12.19 -10.86
N ASN A 103 29.88 11.16 -11.24
CA ASN A 103 30.34 10.13 -12.17
C ASN A 103 29.18 9.53 -12.98
N VAL A 104 29.36 9.49 -14.30
CA VAL A 104 28.39 8.95 -15.26
C VAL A 104 28.00 7.48 -15.01
N ILE A 105 28.87 6.69 -14.37
CA ILE A 105 28.57 5.28 -14.06
C ILE A 105 27.32 5.13 -13.19
N PHE A 106 27.03 6.11 -12.32
CA PHE A 106 25.83 6.07 -11.47
C PHE A 106 24.55 6.34 -12.28
N TRP A 107 24.60 7.18 -13.32
CA TRP A 107 23.49 7.33 -14.26
C TRP A 107 23.23 6.05 -15.04
N GLN A 108 24.29 5.36 -15.47
CA GLN A 108 24.15 4.06 -16.15
C GLN A 108 23.56 3.00 -15.22
N ALA A 109 24.05 2.91 -13.99
CA ALA A 109 23.49 2.01 -12.99
C ALA A 109 22.01 2.31 -12.69
N LEU A 110 21.66 3.60 -12.54
CA LEU A 110 20.26 4.03 -12.36
C LEU A 110 19.39 3.63 -13.55
N ALA A 111 19.86 3.82 -14.78
CA ALA A 111 19.13 3.44 -15.98
C ALA A 111 18.89 1.93 -16.05
N VAL A 112 19.89 1.11 -15.74
CA VAL A 112 19.77 -0.36 -15.69
C VAL A 112 18.76 -0.78 -14.63
N LEU A 113 18.85 -0.22 -13.42
CA LEU A 113 17.90 -0.53 -12.33
C LEU A 113 16.48 -0.09 -12.68
N LEU A 114 16.30 1.06 -13.34
CA LEU A 114 15.00 1.53 -13.80
C LEU A 114 14.37 0.59 -14.82
N VAL A 115 15.17 0.06 -15.76
CA VAL A 115 14.69 -0.95 -16.72
C VAL A 115 14.23 -2.21 -15.99
N PHE A 116 15.04 -2.75 -15.07
CA PHE A 116 14.62 -3.91 -14.27
C PHE A 116 13.36 -3.63 -13.44
N TYR A 117 13.23 -2.41 -12.92
CA TYR A 117 12.06 -2.00 -12.17
C TYR A 117 10.78 -2.00 -13.00
N ILE A 118 10.84 -1.43 -14.21
CA ILE A 118 9.73 -1.41 -15.16
C ILE A 118 9.36 -2.83 -15.58
N LEU A 119 10.35 -3.67 -15.93
CA LEU A 119 10.12 -5.06 -16.31
C LEU A 119 9.47 -5.86 -15.18
N TRP A 120 9.91 -5.66 -13.93
CA TRP A 120 9.29 -6.26 -12.75
C TRP A 120 7.84 -5.79 -12.56
N ALA A 121 7.57 -4.49 -12.71
CA ALA A 121 6.24 -3.91 -12.57
C ALA A 121 5.25 -4.46 -13.60
N ILE A 122 5.72 -4.69 -14.83
CA ILE A 122 4.95 -5.36 -15.88
C ILE A 122 4.75 -6.84 -15.51
N LYS A 123 5.84 -7.59 -15.30
CA LYS A 123 5.81 -9.05 -15.10
C LYS A 123 4.85 -9.47 -13.98
N LYS A 124 4.85 -8.75 -12.85
CA LYS A 124 4.04 -9.12 -11.68
C LYS A 124 2.52 -9.00 -11.93
N ASN A 125 2.11 -8.06 -12.80
CA ASN A 125 0.72 -7.70 -12.99
C ASN A 125 0.16 -8.10 -14.37
N TYR A 126 1.02 -8.37 -15.35
CA TYR A 126 0.62 -8.72 -16.70
C TYR A 126 -0.27 -9.96 -16.75
N ARG A 127 -0.05 -10.92 -15.84
CA ARG A 127 -0.87 -12.13 -15.70
C ARG A 127 -2.37 -11.88 -15.46
N TYR A 128 -2.75 -10.69 -15.00
CA TYR A 128 -4.13 -10.35 -14.67
C TYR A 128 -4.88 -9.60 -15.78
N VAL A 129 -4.15 -8.93 -16.68
CA VAL A 129 -4.75 -8.10 -17.74
C VAL A 129 -4.53 -8.72 -19.12
N GLN A 130 -3.37 -9.37 -19.34
CA GLN A 130 -3.00 -10.07 -20.57
C GLN A 130 -3.26 -9.27 -21.87
N HIS A 131 -3.09 -7.95 -21.81
CA HIS A 131 -3.35 -7.04 -22.92
C HIS A 131 -2.12 -6.18 -23.21
N ILE A 132 -1.87 -5.86 -24.49
CA ILE A 132 -0.66 -5.14 -24.89
C ILE A 132 -0.57 -3.73 -24.28
N SER A 133 -1.71 -3.08 -24.08
CA SER A 133 -1.75 -1.76 -23.41
C SER A 133 -1.25 -1.81 -21.97
N ALA A 134 -1.29 -2.98 -21.31
CA ALA A 134 -0.77 -3.15 -19.95
C ALA A 134 0.74 -2.88 -19.87
N LEU A 135 1.49 -3.00 -20.97
CA LEU A 135 2.91 -2.65 -21.01
C LEU A 135 3.15 -1.17 -20.67
N PHE A 136 2.21 -0.29 -20.99
CA PHE A 136 2.28 1.15 -20.69
C PHE A 136 1.58 1.50 -19.38
N TYR A 137 0.40 0.92 -19.12
CA TYR A 137 -0.37 1.24 -17.91
C TYR A 137 0.24 0.69 -16.62
N LEU A 138 0.86 -0.50 -16.65
CA LEU A 138 1.39 -1.12 -15.42
C LEU A 138 2.57 -0.35 -14.82
N PRO A 139 3.56 0.12 -15.60
CA PRO A 139 4.59 1.02 -15.07
C PRO A 139 4.01 2.33 -14.55
N LEU A 140 3.09 2.96 -15.30
CA LEU A 140 2.45 4.20 -14.89
C LEU A 140 1.72 4.05 -13.54
N LEU A 141 0.89 3.01 -13.42
CA LEU A 141 0.20 2.68 -12.18
C LEU A 141 1.17 2.37 -11.05
N GLN A 142 2.30 1.72 -11.34
CA GLN A 142 3.32 1.44 -10.33
C GLN A 142 3.88 2.72 -9.72
N PHE A 143 4.37 3.65 -10.56
CA PHE A 143 4.92 4.91 -10.07
C PHE A 143 3.90 5.76 -9.32
N ILE A 144 2.65 5.78 -9.79
CA ILE A 144 1.56 6.52 -9.14
C ILE A 144 1.21 5.91 -7.79
N SER A 145 1.13 4.58 -7.71
CA SER A 145 0.87 3.87 -6.47
C SER A 145 1.98 4.10 -5.45
N ASP A 146 3.24 4.04 -5.90
CA ASP A 146 4.40 4.27 -5.05
C ASP A 146 4.44 5.69 -4.50
N ALA A 147 4.22 6.70 -5.36
CA ALA A 147 4.15 8.10 -4.94
C ALA A 147 2.99 8.33 -3.94
N ALA A 148 1.80 7.79 -4.23
CA ALA A 148 0.65 7.90 -3.35
C ALA A 148 0.92 7.26 -1.99
N VAL A 149 1.56 6.08 -1.95
CA VAL A 149 1.88 5.37 -0.70
C VAL A 149 2.97 6.08 0.10
N ILE A 150 4.06 6.53 -0.55
CA ILE A 150 5.13 7.27 0.13
C ILE A 150 4.58 8.55 0.74
N CYS A 151 3.88 9.38 -0.06
CA CYS A 151 3.30 10.63 0.41
C CYS A 151 2.25 10.39 1.51
N GLY A 152 1.39 9.40 1.33
CA GLY A 152 0.38 9.02 2.33
C GLY A 152 1.02 8.64 3.65
N MET A 153 1.99 7.72 3.65
CA MET A 153 2.71 7.29 4.85
C MET A 153 3.38 8.46 5.58
N ILE A 154 4.07 9.35 4.85
CA ILE A 154 4.74 10.52 5.43
C ILE A 154 3.72 11.46 6.07
N VAL A 155 2.66 11.84 5.34
CA VAL A 155 1.62 12.74 5.85
C VAL A 155 0.89 12.13 7.04
N GLY A 156 0.60 10.83 6.98
CA GLY A 156 -0.07 10.10 8.06
C GLY A 156 0.77 10.04 9.33
N TYR A 157 2.07 9.76 9.19
CA TYR A 157 3.01 9.75 10.31
C TYR A 157 3.18 11.15 10.92
N ALA A 158 3.33 12.18 10.07
CA ALA A 158 3.49 13.56 10.52
C ALA A 158 2.25 14.10 11.24
N ALA A 159 1.05 13.75 10.79
CA ALA A 159 -0.22 14.18 11.42
C ALA A 159 -0.47 13.57 12.82
N ARG A 160 0.38 12.65 13.27
CA ARG A 160 0.31 12.05 14.60
C ARG A 160 1.24 12.74 15.61
N ILE A 161 2.29 13.41 15.14
CA ILE A 161 3.24 14.19 15.96
C ILE A 161 2.57 15.51 16.36
#